data_AF-A0A7W1Z468-F1
#
_entry.id   AF-A0A7W1Z468-F1
#
_cell.length_a   1.000
_cell.length_b   1.000
_cell.length_c   1.000
_cell.angle_alpha   90.00
_cell.angle_beta   90.00
_cell.angle_gamma   90.00
#
_symmetry.space_group_name_H-M   'P 1'
#
loop_
_entity.id
_entity.type
_entity.pdbx_description
1 polymer ?
#
loop_
_entity_poly.entity_id
_entity_poly.type
_entity_poly.pdbx_seq_one_letter_code
_entity_poly.pdbx_strand_id
1 'polypeptide(L)'
;MKIRKEVARITGVIQAFQASLNSLTAGTLGPEFSIQGDFAGWPGSLDLSTLSEQTLAHHPVIMKWEKLVEEAQHTHREEQQARIPNVTVSGGYNRDAGREAYVAGISIPFPVWYLRQGEIAQAKGTLRQREATLLRAKLELLKGVNQQVQLSRAAAALILTYEQGLLKQAQEALRIAQVSFKFGEASLLEVLDAQRVLRQTQVDYAQAKYDLSSALTELERVTGGISPP
;
A
#
# COMPACT_ATOMS: atom_id res chain seq x y z
N MET A 1 -17.66 37.52 -4.17
CA MET A 1 -16.54 37.26 -3.23
C MET A 1 -16.26 35.78 -2.99
N LYS A 2 -17.25 34.90 -2.75
CA LYS A 2 -17.04 33.45 -2.51
C LYS A 2 -16.30 32.73 -3.63
N ILE A 3 -16.69 32.92 -4.90
CA ILE A 3 -16.08 32.24 -6.06
C ILE A 3 -14.57 32.53 -6.19
N ARG A 4 -14.12 33.78 -5.96
CA ARG A 4 -12.69 34.12 -5.99
C ARG A 4 -11.89 33.43 -4.88
N LYS A 5 -12.48 33.27 -3.68
CA LYS A 5 -11.85 32.51 -2.58
C LYS A 5 -11.72 31.04 -2.93
N GLU A 6 -12.73 30.46 -3.56
CA GLU A 6 -12.74 29.05 -4.00
C GLU A 6 -11.64 28.79 -5.03
N VAL A 7 -11.53 29.66 -6.05
CA VAL A 7 -10.50 29.56 -7.10
C VAL A 7 -9.09 29.70 -6.50
N ALA A 8 -8.86 30.68 -5.63
CA ALA A 8 -7.56 30.85 -4.98
C ALA A 8 -7.16 29.63 -4.13
N ARG A 9 -8.13 29.00 -3.45
CA ARG A 9 -7.91 27.75 -2.70
C ARG A 9 -7.48 26.62 -3.63
N ILE A 10 -8.18 26.42 -4.74
CA ILE A 10 -7.89 25.37 -5.72
C ILE A 10 -6.51 25.58 -6.36
N THR A 11 -6.17 26.82 -6.72
CA THR A 11 -4.84 27.15 -7.26
C THR A 11 -3.72 26.85 -6.27
N GLY A 12 -3.90 27.20 -4.98
CA GLY A 12 -2.92 26.86 -3.94
C GLY A 12 -2.72 25.36 -3.77
N VAL A 13 -3.80 24.58 -3.87
CA VAL A 13 -3.73 23.11 -3.83
C VAL A 13 -2.96 22.54 -5.03
N ILE A 14 -3.21 23.05 -6.25
CA ILE A 14 -2.48 22.63 -7.46
C ILE A 14 -0.99 22.91 -7.31
N GLN A 15 -0.61 24.10 -6.84
CA GLN A 15 0.80 24.46 -6.64
C GLN A 15 1.48 23.56 -5.59
N ALA A 16 0.79 23.21 -4.51
CA ALA A 16 1.31 22.29 -3.50
C ALA A 16 1.56 20.88 -4.07
N PHE A 17 0.65 20.38 -4.91
CA PHE A 17 0.84 19.11 -5.61
C PHE A 17 1.97 19.17 -6.64
N GLN A 18 2.09 20.25 -7.40
CA GLN A 18 3.20 20.45 -8.33
C GLN A 18 4.55 20.46 -7.61
N ALA A 19 4.64 21.15 -6.48
CA ALA A 19 5.87 21.17 -5.66
C ALA A 19 6.23 19.79 -5.10
N SER A 20 5.23 19.02 -4.63
CA SER A 20 5.45 17.64 -4.16
C SER A 20 5.90 16.71 -5.29
N LEU A 21 5.33 16.84 -6.48
CA LEU A 21 5.71 16.02 -7.63
C LEU A 21 7.10 16.40 -8.17
N ASN A 22 7.45 17.68 -8.13
CA ASN A 22 8.81 18.13 -8.44
C ASN A 22 9.84 17.63 -7.41
N SER A 23 9.48 17.55 -6.12
CA SER A 23 10.40 17.01 -5.10
C SER A 23 10.62 15.50 -5.25
N LEU A 24 9.57 14.74 -5.60
CA LEU A 24 9.68 13.30 -5.91
C LEU A 24 10.55 13.01 -7.13
N THR A 25 10.66 13.96 -8.06
CA THR A 25 11.49 13.85 -9.27
C THR A 25 12.85 14.55 -9.13
N ALA A 26 13.27 14.88 -7.91
CA ALA A 26 14.52 15.58 -7.63
C ALA A 26 14.69 16.92 -8.40
N GLY A 27 13.58 17.57 -8.75
CA GLY A 27 13.57 18.89 -9.39
C GLY A 27 13.59 18.88 -10.91
N THR A 28 13.56 17.72 -11.57
CA THR A 28 13.77 17.62 -13.03
C THR A 28 12.64 18.18 -13.88
N LEU A 29 11.44 18.35 -13.32
CA LEU A 29 10.27 18.86 -14.05
C LEU A 29 10.23 20.38 -14.14
N GLY A 30 11.03 21.07 -13.32
CA GLY A 30 11.08 22.53 -13.27
C GLY A 30 9.83 23.17 -12.66
N PRO A 31 9.77 24.53 -12.68
CA PRO A 31 8.70 25.29 -12.02
C PRO A 31 7.40 25.40 -12.84
N GLU A 32 7.44 25.12 -14.14
CA GLU A 32 6.31 25.33 -15.06
C GLU A 32 6.00 24.08 -15.89
N PHE A 33 5.46 23.04 -15.22
CA PHE A 33 4.92 21.87 -15.92
C PHE A 33 3.39 21.83 -15.78
N SER A 34 2.71 21.32 -16.81
CA SER A 34 1.26 21.10 -16.79
C SER A 34 0.96 19.63 -16.59
N ILE A 35 -0.01 19.33 -15.73
CA ILE A 35 -0.50 17.96 -15.52
C ILE A 35 -1.65 17.75 -16.48
N GLN A 36 -1.49 16.81 -17.40
CA GLN A 36 -2.55 16.33 -18.28
C GLN A 36 -2.81 14.86 -17.97
N GLY A 37 -4.07 14.49 -17.80
CA GLY A 37 -4.49 13.12 -17.54
C GLY A 37 -6.00 13.03 -17.42
N ASP A 38 -6.54 11.92 -17.90
CA ASP A 38 -7.94 11.56 -17.67
C ASP A 38 -8.05 10.64 -16.46
N PHE A 39 -9.20 10.70 -15.77
CA PHE A 39 -9.47 9.76 -14.69
C PHE A 39 -9.52 8.33 -15.22
N ALA A 40 -8.91 7.40 -14.46
CA ALA A 40 -8.99 5.99 -14.78
C ALA A 40 -10.45 5.53 -14.85
N GLY A 41 -10.81 4.88 -15.97
CA GLY A 41 -12.09 4.21 -16.12
C GLY A 41 -12.13 2.93 -15.28
N TRP A 42 -13.34 2.39 -15.06
CA TRP A 42 -13.50 1.11 -14.40
C TRP A 42 -12.88 -0.02 -15.25
N PRO A 43 -11.88 -0.76 -14.75
CA PRO A 43 -11.39 -1.96 -15.42
C PRO A 43 -12.48 -3.03 -15.31
N GLY A 44 -13.06 -3.43 -16.44
CA GLY A 44 -14.35 -4.13 -16.56
C GLY A 44 -14.63 -5.20 -15.50
N SER A 45 -13.63 -5.99 -15.10
CA SER A 45 -13.74 -6.95 -13.99
C SER A 45 -12.50 -6.98 -13.09
N LEU A 46 -12.66 -6.52 -11.85
CA LEU A 46 -11.73 -6.79 -10.74
C LEU A 46 -12.15 -8.08 -10.04
N ASP A 47 -11.49 -9.19 -10.40
CA ASP A 47 -11.67 -10.46 -9.70
C ASP A 47 -10.80 -10.50 -8.44
N LEU A 48 -11.49 -10.51 -7.29
CA LEU A 48 -10.86 -10.49 -5.98
C LEU A 48 -10.00 -11.73 -5.74
N SER A 49 -10.42 -12.88 -6.27
CA SER A 49 -9.75 -14.16 -5.99
C SER A 49 -8.37 -14.22 -6.65
N THR A 50 -8.32 -13.91 -7.95
CA THR A 50 -7.07 -13.84 -8.72
C THR A 50 -6.13 -12.76 -8.21
N LEU A 51 -6.64 -11.56 -7.90
CA LEU A 51 -5.82 -10.49 -7.32
C LEU A 51 -5.22 -10.87 -5.95
N SER A 52 -6.01 -11.53 -5.10
CA SER A 52 -5.55 -11.98 -3.78
C SER A 52 -4.45 -13.03 -3.90
N GLU A 53 -4.61 -14.00 -4.80
CA GLU A 53 -3.63 -15.05 -5.05
C GLU A 53 -2.32 -14.47 -5.62
N GLN A 54 -2.41 -13.61 -6.63
CA GLN A 54 -1.26 -12.96 -7.24
C GLN A 54 -0.51 -12.07 -6.25
N THR A 55 -1.23 -11.32 -5.41
CA THR A 55 -0.64 -10.49 -4.35
C THR A 55 0.12 -11.36 -3.37
N LEU A 56 -0.47 -12.43 -2.84
CA LEU A 56 0.22 -13.28 -1.88
C LEU A 56 1.47 -13.96 -2.46
N ALA A 57 1.47 -14.26 -3.77
CA ALA A 57 2.59 -14.89 -4.45
C ALA A 57 3.77 -13.94 -4.71
N HIS A 58 3.51 -12.67 -5.07
CA HIS A 58 4.55 -11.75 -5.55
C HIS A 58 4.82 -10.56 -4.64
N HIS A 59 4.06 -10.36 -3.56
CA HIS A 59 4.19 -9.14 -2.76
C HIS A 59 5.51 -9.12 -1.94
N PRO A 60 6.36 -8.07 -2.07
CA PRO A 60 7.68 -8.00 -1.42
C PRO A 60 7.65 -8.13 0.10
N VAL A 61 6.59 -7.61 0.75
CA VAL A 61 6.43 -7.73 2.22
C VAL A 61 6.26 -9.20 2.65
N ILE A 62 5.57 -10.02 1.85
CA ILE A 62 5.41 -11.44 2.16
C ILE A 62 6.74 -12.16 2.02
N MET A 63 7.46 -11.93 0.91
CA MET A 63 8.80 -12.50 0.69
C MET A 63 9.76 -12.13 1.84
N LYS A 64 9.74 -10.86 2.29
CA LYS A 64 10.54 -10.41 3.44
C LYS A 64 10.22 -11.22 4.70
N TRP A 65 8.93 -11.36 5.03
CA TRP A 65 8.53 -12.10 6.24
C TRP A 65 8.81 -13.60 6.14
N GLU A 66 8.69 -14.19 4.96
CA GLU A 66 9.08 -15.58 4.73
C GLU A 66 10.57 -15.79 4.96
N LYS A 67 11.42 -14.86 4.51
CA LYS A 67 12.86 -14.89 4.80
C LYS A 67 13.19 -14.70 6.28
N LEU A 68 12.46 -13.86 7.00
CA LEU A 68 12.62 -13.71 8.45
C LEU A 68 12.17 -14.94 9.24
N VAL A 69 11.18 -15.68 8.74
CA VAL A 69 10.78 -16.98 9.29
C VAL A 69 11.87 -18.02 9.03
N GLU A 70 12.38 -18.10 7.81
CA GLU A 70 13.49 -19.00 7.44
C GLU A 70 14.73 -18.76 8.31
N GLU A 71 15.13 -17.50 8.50
CA GLU A 71 16.21 -17.10 9.42
C GLU A 71 15.97 -17.63 10.84
N ALA A 72 14.77 -17.39 11.41
CA ALA A 72 14.43 -17.86 12.75
C ALA A 72 14.41 -19.40 12.87
N GLN A 73 14.06 -20.11 11.79
CA GLN A 73 14.15 -21.57 11.74
C GLN A 73 15.60 -22.06 11.75
N HIS A 74 16.50 -21.36 11.05
CA HIS A 74 17.94 -21.64 11.09
C HIS A 74 18.51 -21.42 12.49
N THR A 75 18.25 -20.28 13.12
CA THR A 75 18.71 -20.01 14.50
C THR A 75 18.18 -21.05 15.49
N HIS A 76 16.91 -21.44 15.39
CA HIS A 76 16.36 -22.49 16.25
C HIS A 76 17.05 -23.85 16.03
N ARG A 77 17.39 -24.21 14.78
CA ARG A 77 18.15 -25.43 14.49
C ARG A 77 19.59 -25.37 15.00
N GLU A 78 20.25 -24.23 14.86
CA GLU A 78 21.60 -23.99 15.39
C GLU A 78 21.63 -24.16 16.91
N GLU A 79 20.68 -23.57 17.64
CA GLU A 79 20.61 -23.72 19.10
C GLU A 79 20.32 -25.16 19.53
N GLN A 80 19.55 -25.92 18.73
CA GLN A 80 19.38 -27.36 18.97
C GLN A 80 20.65 -28.17 18.72
N GLN A 81 21.42 -27.81 17.69
CA GLN A 81 22.68 -28.49 17.35
C GLN A 81 23.81 -28.14 18.31
N ALA A 82 23.81 -26.91 18.85
CA ALA A 82 24.77 -26.43 19.85
C ALA A 82 24.68 -27.19 21.20
N ARG A 83 23.73 -28.12 21.35
CA ARG A 83 23.72 -29.12 22.42
C ARG A 83 24.90 -30.10 22.30
N ILE A 84 25.38 -30.32 21.08
CA ILE A 84 26.52 -31.19 20.78
C ILE A 84 27.80 -30.35 20.90
N PRO A 85 28.77 -30.77 21.72
CA PRO A 85 29.98 -29.99 21.92
C PRO A 85 30.85 -29.96 20.66
N ASN A 86 31.48 -28.82 20.42
CA ASN A 86 32.39 -28.63 19.30
C ASN A 86 33.77 -29.26 19.59
N VAL A 87 34.29 -30.01 18.63
CA VAL A 87 35.66 -30.55 18.70
C VAL A 87 36.62 -29.47 18.25
N THR A 88 37.51 -29.04 19.14
CA THR A 88 38.53 -28.03 18.82
C THR A 88 39.90 -28.71 18.71
N VAL A 89 40.57 -28.51 17.58
CA VAL A 89 41.96 -28.96 17.38
C VAL A 89 42.87 -27.77 17.56
N SER A 90 43.86 -27.88 18.43
CA SER A 90 44.87 -26.84 18.67
C SER A 90 46.26 -27.37 18.35
N GLY A 91 47.11 -26.48 17.84
CA GLY A 91 48.51 -26.75 17.55
C GLY A 91 49.32 -25.52 17.93
N GLY A 92 50.45 -25.73 18.59
CA GLY A 92 51.32 -24.66 19.05
C GLY A 92 52.78 -25.10 19.00
N TYR A 93 53.65 -24.13 18.73
CA TYR A 93 55.10 -24.30 18.81
C TYR A 93 55.61 -23.39 19.91
N ASN A 94 56.40 -23.94 20.83
CA ASN A 94 56.98 -23.17 21.91
C ASN A 94 58.49 -23.38 21.99
N ARG A 95 59.25 -22.30 22.24
CA ARG A 95 60.71 -22.33 22.39
C ARG A 95 61.12 -21.54 23.63
N ASP A 96 61.59 -22.25 24.66
CA ASP A 96 62.05 -21.66 25.92
C ASP A 96 63.42 -22.22 26.32
N ALA A 97 64.35 -21.33 26.68
CA ALA A 97 65.71 -21.65 27.18
C ALA A 97 66.45 -22.76 26.42
N GLY A 98 66.35 -22.75 25.08
CA GLY A 98 67.03 -23.72 24.20
C GLY A 98 66.31 -25.06 24.01
N ARG A 99 65.09 -25.24 24.53
CA ARG A 99 64.21 -26.37 24.21
C ARG A 99 63.12 -25.96 23.24
N GLU A 100 62.89 -26.80 22.25
CA GLU A 100 61.83 -26.65 21.26
C GLU A 100 60.77 -27.73 21.51
N ALA A 101 59.50 -27.33 21.50
CA ALA A 101 58.39 -28.25 21.69
C ALA A 101 57.26 -27.94 20.69
N TYR A 102 56.77 -28.99 20.04
CA TYR A 102 55.53 -28.96 19.27
C TYR A 102 54.43 -29.58 20.12
N VAL A 103 53.32 -28.87 20.26
CA VAL A 103 52.16 -29.32 21.01
C VAL A 103 50.98 -29.37 20.06
N ALA A 104 50.29 -30.51 20.04
CA ALA A 104 48.99 -30.64 19.40
C ALA A 104 48.00 -31.18 20.45
N GLY A 105 46.80 -30.63 20.45
CA GLY A 105 45.75 -31.01 21.39
C GLY A 105 44.39 -31.08 20.71
N ILE A 106 43.52 -31.93 21.23
CA ILE A 106 42.11 -31.99 20.86
C ILE A 106 41.32 -31.72 22.15
N SER A 107 40.41 -30.75 22.12
CA SER A 107 39.55 -30.39 23.24
C SER A 107 38.09 -30.57 22.86
N ILE A 108 37.35 -31.29 23.70
CA ILE A 108 35.90 -31.53 23.54
C ILE A 108 35.24 -31.14 24.86
N PRO A 109 34.59 -29.97 24.95
CA PRO A 109 33.98 -29.51 26.21
C PRO A 109 32.68 -30.27 26.47
N PHE A 110 32.61 -31.15 27.48
CA PHE A 110 31.39 -31.92 27.76
C PHE A 110 30.50 -31.21 28.80
N PRO A 111 29.30 -30.73 28.45
CA PRO A 111 28.41 -30.09 29.42
C PRO A 111 27.75 -31.16 30.32
N VAL A 112 27.96 -31.07 31.63
CA VAL A 112 27.48 -32.09 32.59
C VAL A 112 26.05 -31.84 33.08
N TRP A 113 25.57 -30.59 33.05
CA TRP A 113 24.23 -30.21 33.58
C TRP A 113 23.40 -29.27 32.70
N TYR A 114 24.02 -28.50 31.80
CA TYR A 114 23.31 -27.48 31.01
C TYR A 114 23.24 -27.85 29.53
N LEU A 115 22.01 -28.03 29.02
CA LEU A 115 21.72 -28.44 27.64
C LEU A 115 21.09 -27.32 26.81
N ARG A 116 21.40 -26.04 27.12
CA ARG A 116 20.91 -24.85 26.41
C ARG A 116 19.38 -24.77 26.28
N GLN A 117 18.66 -25.25 27.30
CA GLN A 117 17.18 -25.36 27.24
C GLN A 117 16.50 -23.98 27.14
N GLY A 118 17.10 -22.96 27.74
CA GLY A 118 16.58 -21.59 27.71
C GLY A 118 16.71 -20.95 26.34
N GLU A 119 17.88 -21.06 25.71
CA GLU A 119 18.17 -20.51 24.39
C GLU A 119 17.31 -21.20 23.32
N ILE A 120 17.13 -22.51 23.41
CA ILE A 120 16.23 -23.26 22.52
C ILE A 120 14.78 -22.80 22.70
N ALA A 121 14.32 -22.64 23.95
CA ALA A 121 12.97 -22.15 24.23
C ALA A 121 12.76 -20.72 23.70
N GLN A 122 13.75 -19.85 23.85
CA GLN A 122 13.74 -18.49 23.33
C GLN A 122 13.72 -18.48 21.80
N ALA A 123 14.61 -19.23 21.13
CA ALA A 123 14.65 -19.33 19.67
C ALA A 123 13.33 -19.89 19.10
N LYS A 124 12.74 -20.88 19.77
CA LYS A 124 11.41 -21.41 19.41
C LYS A 124 10.31 -20.37 19.59
N GLY A 125 10.38 -19.55 20.64
CA GLY A 125 9.47 -18.42 20.86
C GLY A 125 9.57 -17.39 19.73
N THR A 126 10.80 -17.00 19.36
CA THR A 126 11.07 -16.09 18.24
C THR A 126 10.53 -16.66 16.93
N LEU A 127 10.76 -17.94 16.63
CA LEU A 127 10.20 -18.58 15.43
C LEU A 127 8.67 -18.44 15.37
N ARG A 128 7.97 -18.82 16.45
CA ARG A 128 6.50 -18.70 16.51
C ARG A 128 6.02 -17.26 16.37
N GLN A 129 6.75 -16.30 16.94
CA GLN A 129 6.45 -14.88 16.77
C GLN A 129 6.57 -14.47 15.29
N ARG A 130 7.63 -14.89 14.59
CA ARG A 130 7.81 -14.58 13.15
C ARG A 130 6.72 -15.23 12.30
N GLU A 131 6.36 -16.48 12.56
CA GLU A 131 5.27 -17.19 11.88
C GLU A 131 3.92 -16.48 12.07
N ALA A 132 3.59 -16.09 13.31
CA ALA A 132 2.38 -15.34 13.60
C ALA A 132 2.37 -13.96 12.91
N THR A 133 3.53 -13.31 12.81
CA THR A 133 3.66 -12.02 12.13
C THR A 133 3.49 -12.17 10.61
N LEU A 134 4.04 -13.23 10.00
CA LEU A 134 3.82 -13.56 8.60
C LEU A 134 2.33 -13.80 8.31
N LEU A 135 1.65 -14.59 9.15
CA LEU A 135 0.22 -14.83 9.01
C LEU A 135 -0.60 -13.54 9.10
N ARG A 136 -0.27 -12.69 10.09
CA ARG A 136 -0.90 -11.37 10.24
C ARG A 136 -0.70 -10.51 9.00
N ALA A 137 0.52 -10.45 8.46
CA ALA A 137 0.82 -9.69 7.25
C ALA A 137 0.02 -10.20 6.04
N LYS A 138 -0.13 -11.52 5.87
CA LYS A 138 -0.99 -12.12 4.83
C LYS A 138 -2.44 -11.68 4.97
N LEU A 139 -2.99 -11.75 6.19
CA LEU A 139 -4.38 -11.34 6.46
C LEU A 139 -4.61 -9.84 6.27
N GLU A 140 -3.66 -9.00 6.69
CA GLU A 140 -3.73 -7.55 6.53
C GLU A 140 -3.71 -7.15 5.04
N LEU A 141 -2.86 -7.81 4.22
CA LEU A 141 -2.86 -7.60 2.77
C LEU A 141 -4.17 -8.03 2.12
N LEU A 142 -4.67 -9.23 2.43
CA LEU A 142 -5.95 -9.71 1.90
C LEU A 142 -7.11 -8.78 2.25
N LYS A 143 -7.14 -8.29 3.50
CA LYS A 143 -8.11 -7.30 3.95
C LYS A 143 -7.98 -6.00 3.14
N GLY A 144 -6.76 -5.52 2.94
CA GLY A 144 -6.47 -4.32 2.15
C GLY A 144 -6.95 -4.45 0.71
N VAL A 145 -6.61 -5.54 0.03
CA VAL A 145 -7.05 -5.84 -1.35
C VAL A 145 -8.57 -5.84 -1.42
N ASN A 146 -9.24 -6.59 -0.54
CA ASN A 146 -10.70 -6.66 -0.54
C ASN A 146 -11.32 -5.27 -0.33
N GLN A 147 -10.83 -4.51 0.66
CA GLN A 147 -11.33 -3.17 0.93
C GLN A 147 -11.23 -2.25 -0.29
N GLN A 148 -10.07 -2.21 -0.97
CA GLN A 148 -9.89 -1.35 -2.14
C GLN A 148 -10.70 -1.80 -3.35
N VAL A 149 -10.88 -3.11 -3.54
CA VAL A 149 -11.79 -3.64 -4.57
C VAL A 149 -13.23 -3.19 -4.30
N GLN A 150 -13.72 -3.27 -3.06
CA GLN A 150 -15.09 -2.81 -2.74
C GLN A 150 -15.25 -1.30 -2.91
N LEU A 151 -14.27 -0.50 -2.48
CA LEU A 151 -14.30 0.96 -2.67
C LEU A 151 -14.31 1.33 -4.15
N SER A 152 -13.49 0.66 -4.95
CA SER A 152 -13.47 0.85 -6.41
C SER A 152 -14.82 0.50 -7.04
N ARG A 153 -15.44 -0.63 -6.65
CA ARG A 153 -16.77 -1.04 -7.12
C ARG A 153 -17.84 -0.01 -6.77
N ALA A 154 -17.82 0.49 -5.53
CA ALA A 154 -18.78 1.49 -5.06
C ALA A 154 -18.63 2.81 -5.84
N ALA A 155 -17.40 3.28 -6.05
CA ALA A 155 -17.13 4.49 -6.83
C ALA A 155 -17.58 4.33 -8.29
N ALA A 156 -17.32 3.18 -8.92
CA ALA A 156 -17.78 2.89 -10.28
C ALA A 156 -19.30 2.86 -10.40
N ALA A 157 -20.01 2.26 -9.45
CA ALA A 157 -21.47 2.26 -9.42
C ALA A 157 -22.05 3.68 -9.25
N LEU A 158 -21.38 4.52 -8.45
CA LEU A 158 -21.77 5.92 -8.26
C LEU A 158 -21.58 6.74 -9.55
N ILE A 159 -20.46 6.57 -10.25
CA ILE A 159 -20.20 7.19 -11.56
C ILE A 159 -21.31 6.83 -12.55
N LEU A 160 -21.68 5.55 -12.65
CA LEU A 160 -22.78 5.10 -13.51
C LEU A 160 -24.12 5.76 -13.14
N THR A 161 -24.40 5.93 -11.85
CA THR A 161 -25.63 6.60 -11.37
C THR A 161 -25.68 8.07 -11.81
N TYR A 162 -24.56 8.78 -11.75
CA TYR A 162 -24.46 10.16 -12.24
C TYR A 162 -24.62 10.26 -13.75
N GLU A 163 -23.97 9.37 -14.52
CA GLU A 163 -24.00 9.36 -15.99
C GLU A 163 -25.37 8.99 -16.55
N GLN A 164 -26.04 8.01 -15.94
CA GLN A 164 -27.32 7.50 -16.44
C GLN A 164 -28.51 8.37 -16.05
N GLY A 165 -28.45 9.06 -14.91
CA GLY A 165 -29.59 9.79 -14.35
C GLY A 165 -29.29 11.22 -13.94
N LEU A 166 -28.53 11.38 -12.85
CA LEU A 166 -28.49 12.65 -12.10
C LEU A 166 -27.98 13.83 -12.92
N LEU A 167 -26.95 13.63 -13.77
CA LEU A 167 -26.45 14.70 -14.64
C LEU A 167 -27.49 15.13 -15.68
N LYS A 168 -28.15 14.16 -16.32
CA LYS A 168 -29.20 14.44 -17.32
C LYS A 168 -30.39 15.14 -16.70
N GLN A 169 -30.81 14.71 -15.50
CA GLN A 169 -31.90 15.33 -14.75
C GLN A 169 -31.58 16.78 -14.36
N ALA A 170 -30.37 17.05 -13.86
CA ALA A 170 -29.97 18.40 -13.49
C ALA A 170 -29.84 19.34 -14.70
N GLN A 171 -29.35 18.83 -15.85
CA GLN A 171 -29.31 19.56 -17.10
C GLN A 171 -30.71 19.91 -17.60
N GLU A 172 -31.63 18.95 -17.54
CA GLU A 172 -33.01 19.13 -17.97
C GLU A 172 -33.78 20.09 -17.06
N ALA A 173 -33.57 20.01 -15.74
CA ALA A 173 -34.15 20.96 -14.78
C ALA A 173 -33.71 22.41 -15.07
N LEU A 174 -32.43 22.62 -15.36
CA LEU A 174 -31.93 23.94 -15.77
C LEU A 174 -32.56 24.39 -17.09
N ARG A 175 -32.70 23.49 -18.08
CA ARG A 175 -33.35 23.79 -19.36
C ARG A 175 -34.79 24.23 -19.15
N ILE A 176 -35.56 23.50 -18.34
CA ILE A 176 -36.96 23.82 -18.02
C ILE A 176 -37.04 25.18 -17.33
N ALA A 177 -36.24 25.41 -16.28
CA ALA A 177 -36.23 26.69 -15.55
C ALA A 177 -35.91 27.88 -16.48
N GLN A 178 -34.93 27.72 -17.38
CA GLN A 178 -34.58 28.75 -18.37
C GLN A 178 -35.72 29.04 -19.34
N VAL A 179 -36.46 28.01 -19.76
CA VAL A 179 -37.62 28.16 -20.66
C VAL A 179 -38.77 28.85 -19.92
N SER A 180 -39.15 28.40 -18.73
CA SER A 180 -40.22 29.01 -17.92
C SER A 180 -39.90 30.46 -17.55
N PHE A 181 -38.64 30.81 -17.28
CA PHE A 181 -38.24 32.20 -17.04
C PHE A 181 -38.47 33.09 -18.27
N LYS A 182 -38.18 32.58 -19.49
CA LYS A 182 -38.46 33.31 -20.74
C LYS A 182 -39.94 33.59 -20.95
N PHE A 183 -40.80 32.69 -20.51
CA PHE A 183 -42.26 32.84 -20.56
C PHE A 183 -42.85 33.58 -19.35
N GLY A 184 -42.02 33.98 -18.37
CA GLY A 184 -42.44 34.68 -17.16
C GLY A 184 -43.09 33.81 -16.10
N GLU A 185 -43.08 32.48 -16.27
CA GLU A 185 -43.67 31.51 -15.34
C GLU A 185 -42.73 31.15 -14.17
N ALA A 186 -41.41 31.31 -14.38
CA ALA A 186 -40.39 31.08 -13.36
C ALA A 186 -39.63 32.37 -13.03
N SER A 187 -39.13 32.49 -11.80
CA SER A 187 -38.32 33.62 -11.35
C SER A 187 -36.84 33.44 -11.72
N LEU A 188 -36.07 34.54 -11.78
CA LEU A 188 -34.62 34.47 -11.98
C LEU A 188 -33.92 33.66 -10.88
N LEU A 189 -34.46 33.65 -9.67
CA LEU A 189 -33.91 32.88 -8.55
C LEU A 189 -33.99 31.37 -8.81
N GLU A 190 -35.06 30.88 -9.44
CA GLU A 190 -35.22 29.46 -9.78
C GLU A 190 -34.22 29.02 -10.85
N VAL A 191 -33.92 29.87 -11.84
CA VAL A 191 -32.86 29.60 -12.83
C VAL A 191 -31.49 29.52 -12.18
N LEU A 192 -31.19 30.45 -11.26
CA LEU A 192 -29.91 30.46 -10.54
C LEU A 192 -29.78 29.24 -9.60
N ASP A 193 -30.87 28.80 -8.97
CA ASP A 193 -30.88 27.61 -8.15
C ASP A 193 -30.67 26.34 -8.99
N ALA A 194 -31.38 26.19 -10.11
CA ALA A 194 -31.16 25.07 -11.04
C ALA A 194 -29.72 25.05 -11.58
N GLN A 195 -29.13 26.23 -11.87
CA GLN A 195 -27.73 26.31 -12.31
C GLN A 195 -26.77 25.91 -11.19
N ARG A 196 -27.06 26.29 -9.94
CA ARG A 196 -26.29 25.88 -8.76
C ARG A 196 -26.35 24.36 -8.58
N VAL A 197 -27.54 23.75 -8.68
CA VAL A 197 -27.72 22.30 -8.57
C VAL A 197 -26.92 21.58 -9.65
N LEU A 198 -27.02 21.99 -10.92
CA LEU A 198 -26.23 21.39 -12.00
C LEU A 198 -24.72 21.45 -11.73
N ARG A 199 -24.22 22.62 -11.29
CA ARG A 199 -22.80 22.77 -10.96
C ARG A 199 -22.38 21.88 -9.79
N GLN A 200 -23.23 21.75 -8.76
CA GLN A 200 -22.96 20.86 -7.65
C GLN A 200 -22.90 19.39 -8.11
N THR A 201 -23.87 18.94 -8.92
CA THR A 201 -23.88 17.59 -9.49
C THR A 201 -22.63 17.31 -10.34
N GLN A 202 -22.15 18.29 -11.11
CA GLN A 202 -20.91 18.15 -11.88
C GLN A 202 -19.67 17.99 -10.98
N VAL A 203 -19.61 18.75 -9.88
CA VAL A 203 -18.53 18.62 -8.89
C VAL A 203 -18.57 17.26 -8.20
N ASP A 204 -19.75 16.81 -7.78
CA ASP A 204 -19.90 15.51 -7.11
C ASP A 204 -19.56 14.35 -8.05
N TYR A 205 -19.92 14.45 -9.34
CA TYR A 205 -19.51 13.48 -10.36
C TYR A 205 -18.00 13.45 -10.58
N ALA A 206 -17.35 14.61 -10.63
CA ALA A 206 -15.88 14.69 -10.72
C ALA A 206 -15.21 14.09 -9.47
N GLN A 207 -15.80 14.30 -8.28
CA GLN A 207 -15.33 13.68 -7.04
C GLN A 207 -15.44 12.15 -7.11
N ALA A 208 -16.55 11.61 -7.60
CA ALA A 208 -16.72 10.16 -7.75
C ALA A 208 -15.67 9.54 -8.69
N LYS A 209 -15.31 10.25 -9.78
CA LYS A 209 -14.21 9.84 -10.67
C LYS A 209 -12.85 9.86 -9.98
N TYR A 210 -12.58 10.91 -9.20
CA TYR A 210 -11.36 10.99 -8.40
C TYR A 210 -11.27 9.86 -7.38
N ASP A 211 -12.37 9.53 -6.71
CA ASP A 211 -12.43 8.47 -5.70
C ASP A 211 -12.16 7.09 -6.34
N LEU A 212 -12.71 6.82 -7.54
CA LEU A 212 -12.38 5.61 -8.29
C LEU A 212 -10.89 5.55 -8.63
N SER A 213 -10.34 6.61 -9.23
CA SER A 213 -8.92 6.65 -9.62
C SER A 213 -8.00 6.47 -8.41
N SER A 214 -8.37 7.05 -7.28
CA SER A 214 -7.63 6.95 -6.02
C SER A 214 -7.71 5.52 -5.44
N ALA A 215 -8.89 4.90 -5.46
CA ALA A 215 -9.08 3.52 -5.00
C ALA A 215 -8.31 2.51 -5.87
N LEU A 216 -8.26 2.72 -7.19
CA LEU A 216 -7.46 1.90 -8.10
C LEU A 216 -5.96 2.07 -7.85
N THR A 217 -5.47 3.30 -7.68
CA THR A 217 -4.06 3.57 -7.36
C THR A 217 -3.67 2.92 -6.03
N GLU A 218 -4.56 2.98 -5.03
CA GLU A 218 -4.33 2.37 -3.73
C GLU A 218 -4.39 0.83 -3.82
N LEU A 219 -5.23 0.27 -4.68
CA LEU A 219 -5.24 -1.16 -4.99
C LEU A 219 -3.92 -1.60 -5.62
N GLU A 220 -3.38 -0.86 -6.58
CA GLU A 220 -2.04 -1.13 -7.16
C GLU A 220 -0.95 -1.09 -6.07
N ARG A 221 -1.02 -0.11 -5.17
CA ARG A 221 -0.09 0.00 -4.05
C ARG A 221 -0.16 -1.21 -3.12
N VAL A 222 -1.36 -1.68 -2.78
CA VAL A 222 -1.59 -2.82 -1.86
C VAL A 222 -1.27 -4.16 -2.51
N THR A 223 -1.44 -4.28 -3.83
CA THR A 223 -1.08 -5.50 -4.59
C THR A 223 0.42 -5.57 -4.90
N GLY A 224 1.19 -4.51 -4.61
CA GLY A 224 2.64 -4.48 -4.81
C GLY A 224 3.06 -4.08 -6.22
N GLY A 225 2.25 -3.29 -6.91
CA GLY A 225 2.51 -2.79 -8.27
C GLY A 225 1.92 -3.66 -9.38
N ILE A 226 1.03 -4.59 -9.04
CA ILE A 226 0.27 -5.35 -10.04
C ILE A 226 -0.90 -4.47 -10.47
N SER A 227 -0.79 -3.87 -11.65
CA SER A 227 -1.88 -3.09 -12.23
C SER A 227 -3.01 -4.03 -12.67
N PRO A 228 -4.27 -3.74 -12.30
CA PRO A 228 -5.42 -4.43 -12.87
C PRO A 228 -5.42 -4.31 -14.41
N PRO A 229 -5.82 -5.35 -15.15
CA PRO A 229 -5.89 -5.32 -16.60
C PRO A 229 -6.95 -4.34 -17.13
#